data_AF-A0A2T0UNH1-F1
#
_entry.id   AF-A0A2T0UNH1-F1
#
_cell.length_a   1.000
_cell.length_b   1.000
_cell.length_c   1.000
_cell.angle_alpha   90.00
_cell.angle_beta   90.00
_cell.angle_gamma   90.00
#
_symmetry.space_group_name_H-M   'P 1'
#
loop_
_entity.id
_entity.type
_entity.pdbx_description
1 polymer ?
#
loop_
_entity_poly.entity_id
_entity_poly.type
_entity_poly.pdbx_seq_one_letter_code
_entity_poly.pdbx_strand_id
1 'polypeptide(L)'
;MRRRAAALLFAAWAAHDAEEWFAVGPWTRAVAEGRVDVPAWARRIPFLREPTSDRRQRAAIVAMGALIGSAAAAGAATRGRSQWYRAGVTAYGIHGVGHLLASVAVRGYTPGVATTPLTVLPYAVWALRTNPHRVTARTLAVAATSLPVSLAVSHAIGGAVERRLDQGWRASNSASATASASASRRTWASSAWCTRSALAARSPQSDR
;
A
#
# COMPACT_ATOMS: atom_id res chain seq x y z
N MET A 1 -20.91 14.70 -22.50
CA MET A 1 -21.19 14.45 -21.06
C MET A 1 -20.71 13.08 -20.54
N ARG A 2 -21.04 11.93 -21.16
CA ARG A 2 -20.80 10.60 -20.55
C ARG A 2 -19.35 10.12 -20.42
N ARG A 3 -18.40 10.59 -21.24
CA ARG A 3 -16.95 10.26 -21.06
C ARG A 3 -16.33 10.94 -19.84
N ARG A 4 -16.80 12.15 -19.50
CA ARG A 4 -16.37 12.88 -18.29
C ARG A 4 -16.76 12.12 -17.03
N ALA A 5 -17.90 11.42 -17.02
CA ALA A 5 -18.36 10.60 -15.90
C ALA A 5 -17.40 9.49 -15.48
N ALA A 6 -16.75 8.88 -16.47
CA ALA A 6 -15.76 7.84 -16.23
C ALA A 6 -14.43 8.40 -15.71
N ALA A 7 -13.96 9.52 -16.27
CA ALA A 7 -12.78 10.21 -15.73
C ALA A 7 -13.02 10.71 -14.29
N LEU A 8 -14.24 11.15 -13.98
CA LEU A 8 -14.64 11.57 -12.64
C LEU A 8 -14.61 10.42 -11.61
N LEU A 9 -14.82 9.16 -12.01
CA LEU A 9 -14.65 8.01 -11.10
C LEU A 9 -13.22 7.98 -10.57
N PHE A 10 -12.26 7.99 -11.49
CA PHE A 10 -10.85 7.89 -11.14
C PHE A 10 -10.38 9.11 -10.36
N ALA A 11 -10.85 10.32 -10.73
CA ALA A 11 -10.53 11.54 -10.00
C ALA A 11 -11.10 11.53 -8.57
N ALA A 12 -12.36 11.13 -8.40
CA ALA A 12 -12.98 11.02 -7.07
C ALA A 12 -12.25 9.97 -6.22
N TRP A 13 -11.95 8.81 -6.80
CA TRP A 13 -11.16 7.76 -6.16
C TRP A 13 -9.77 8.28 -5.74
N ALA A 14 -9.03 8.92 -6.65
CA ALA A 14 -7.69 9.42 -6.35
C ALA A 14 -7.69 10.47 -5.24
N ALA A 15 -8.71 11.35 -5.20
CA ALA A 15 -8.86 12.34 -4.13
C ALA A 15 -9.19 11.68 -2.78
N HIS A 16 -10.02 10.65 -2.76
CA HIS A 16 -10.32 9.84 -1.58
C HIS A 16 -9.10 9.06 -1.08
N ASP A 17 -8.46 8.30 -1.97
CA ASP A 17 -7.29 7.49 -1.65
C ASP A 17 -6.04 8.33 -1.33
N ALA A 18 -6.00 9.62 -1.68
CA ALA A 18 -4.96 10.51 -1.20
C ALA A 18 -5.01 10.67 0.33
N GLU A 19 -6.20 10.74 0.93
CA GLU A 19 -6.32 10.71 2.39
C GLU A 19 -5.79 9.39 2.93
N GLU A 20 -6.24 8.25 2.37
CA GLU A 20 -5.81 6.93 2.83
C GLU A 20 -4.29 6.72 2.68
N TRP A 21 -3.68 7.26 1.62
CA TRP A 21 -2.25 7.22 1.33
C TRP A 21 -1.41 7.83 2.44
N PHE A 22 -1.87 8.94 3.01
CA PHE A 22 -1.17 9.66 4.06
C PHE A 22 -1.62 9.26 5.47
N ALA A 23 -2.85 8.78 5.64
CA ALA A 23 -3.44 8.59 6.97
C ALA A 23 -3.42 7.14 7.47
N VAL A 24 -3.56 6.11 6.62
CA VAL A 24 -3.71 4.71 7.09
C VAL A 24 -2.50 4.22 7.88
N GLY A 25 -1.29 4.42 7.38
CA GLY A 25 -0.07 4.00 8.06
C GLY A 25 0.09 4.68 9.43
N PRO A 26 0.10 6.02 9.52
CA PRO A 26 0.18 6.73 10.80
C PRO A 26 -0.95 6.39 11.76
N TRP A 27 -2.19 6.26 11.27
CA TRP A 27 -3.34 5.98 12.12
C TRP A 27 -3.30 4.57 12.71
N THR A 28 -2.99 3.54 11.91
CA THR A 28 -2.87 2.16 12.41
C THR A 28 -1.73 2.00 13.43
N ARG A 29 -0.60 2.70 13.23
CA ARG A 29 0.47 2.78 14.24
C ARG A 29 0.00 3.45 15.52
N ALA A 30 -0.69 4.59 15.42
CA ALA A 30 -1.21 5.30 16.58
C ALA A 30 -2.25 4.47 17.36
N VAL A 31 -3.08 3.67 16.69
CA VAL A 31 -3.99 2.70 17.33
C VAL A 31 -3.20 1.63 18.09
N ALA A 32 -2.21 1.01 17.45
CA ALA A 32 -1.41 -0.05 18.07
C ALA A 32 -0.58 0.44 19.27
N GLU A 33 -0.13 1.70 19.23
CA GLU A 33 0.59 2.35 20.31
C GLU A 33 -0.34 2.94 21.40
N GLY A 34 -1.67 2.83 21.25
CA GLY A 34 -2.65 3.35 22.21
C GLY A 34 -2.79 4.87 22.21
N ARG A 35 -2.26 5.57 21.20
CA ARG A 35 -2.36 7.03 21.03
C ARG A 35 -3.71 7.49 20.46
N VAL A 36 -4.46 6.58 19.83
CA VAL A 36 -5.85 6.79 19.40
C VAL A 36 -6.72 5.86 20.22
N ASP A 37 -7.67 6.42 20.95
CA ASP A 37 -8.62 5.60 21.68
C ASP A 37 -9.66 5.00 20.73
N VAL A 38 -9.71 3.68 20.70
CA VAL A 38 -10.71 2.91 19.95
C VAL A 38 -11.33 1.87 20.88
N PRO A 39 -12.59 1.47 20.67
CA PRO A 39 -13.22 0.44 21.48
C PRO A 39 -12.38 -0.84 21.57
N ALA A 40 -12.41 -1.51 22.73
CA ALA A 40 -11.59 -2.70 22.98
C ALA A 40 -11.82 -3.83 21.96
N TRP A 41 -13.05 -3.96 21.43
CA TRP A 41 -13.35 -4.94 20.38
C TRP A 41 -12.65 -4.62 19.05
N ALA A 42 -12.46 -3.33 18.72
CA ALA A 42 -11.80 -2.91 17.48
C ALA A 42 -10.31 -3.32 17.49
N ARG A 43 -9.66 -3.23 18.66
CA ARG A 43 -8.28 -3.72 18.85
C ARG A 43 -8.12 -5.23 18.61
N ARG A 44 -9.20 -6.00 18.50
CA ARG A 44 -9.13 -7.44 18.16
C ARG A 44 -9.06 -7.69 16.65
N ILE A 45 -9.34 -6.66 15.84
CA ILE A 45 -9.30 -6.77 14.38
C ILE A 45 -7.83 -6.90 13.93
N PRO A 46 -7.47 -7.95 13.15
CA PRO A 46 -6.06 -8.23 12.83
C PRO A 46 -5.28 -7.04 12.25
N PHE A 47 -5.87 -6.29 11.33
CA PHE A 47 -5.22 -5.12 10.69
C PHE A 47 -5.13 -3.87 11.59
N LEU A 48 -5.76 -3.88 12.76
CA LEU A 48 -5.57 -2.86 13.81
C LEU A 48 -4.55 -3.31 14.88
N ARG A 49 -4.27 -4.62 14.96
CA ARG A 49 -3.25 -5.18 15.85
C ARG A 49 -1.86 -5.08 15.25
N GLU A 50 -1.76 -5.35 13.96
CA GLU A 50 -0.52 -5.23 13.21
C GLU A 50 -0.60 -3.94 12.37
N PRO A 51 0.19 -2.90 12.73
CA PRO A 51 0.21 -1.67 11.99
C PRO A 51 0.50 -1.91 10.52
N THR A 52 -0.24 -1.25 9.64
CA THR A 52 0.04 -1.32 8.22
C THR A 52 1.22 -0.41 7.91
N SER A 53 2.27 -0.95 7.29
CA SER A 53 3.40 -0.14 6.85
C SER A 53 2.98 0.79 5.72
N ASP A 54 3.59 1.98 5.67
CA ASP A 54 3.34 2.95 4.60
C ASP A 54 3.67 2.34 3.23
N ARG A 55 4.74 1.54 3.15
CA ARG A 55 5.15 0.87 1.91
C ARG A 55 4.07 -0.10 1.41
N ARG A 56 3.56 -0.97 2.30
CA ARG A 56 2.50 -1.93 1.98
C ARG A 56 1.23 -1.20 1.54
N GLN A 57 0.81 -0.18 2.29
CA GLN A 57 -0.40 0.59 1.98
C GLN A 57 -0.30 1.27 0.62
N ARG A 58 0.79 1.97 0.35
CA ARG A 58 1.00 2.69 -0.91
C ARG A 58 1.00 1.75 -2.11
N ALA A 59 1.67 0.60 -2.00
CA ALA A 59 1.65 -0.41 -3.04
C ALA A 59 0.25 -1.00 -3.26
N ALA A 60 -0.54 -1.21 -2.20
CA ALA A 60 -1.92 -1.63 -2.30
C ALA A 60 -2.81 -0.58 -2.99
N ILE A 61 -2.64 0.71 -2.67
CA ILE A 61 -3.36 1.82 -3.33
C ILE A 61 -3.02 1.88 -4.83
N VAL A 62 -1.75 1.72 -5.21
CA VAL A 62 -1.36 1.66 -6.63
C VAL A 62 -2.05 0.49 -7.36
N ALA A 63 -2.10 -0.69 -6.73
CA ALA A 63 -2.79 -1.86 -7.30
C ALA A 63 -4.31 -1.60 -7.44
N MET A 64 -4.93 -1.00 -6.43
CA MET A 64 -6.35 -0.59 -6.49
C MET A 64 -6.59 0.46 -7.58
N GLY A 65 -5.67 1.41 -7.74
CA GLY A 65 -5.73 2.43 -8.78
C GLY A 65 -5.75 1.83 -10.19
N ALA A 66 -5.03 0.75 -10.44
CA ALA A 66 -5.10 0.03 -11.71
C ALA A 66 -6.50 -0.59 -11.94
N LEU A 67 -7.11 -1.17 -10.90
CA LEU A 67 -8.47 -1.73 -10.97
C LEU A 67 -9.50 -0.63 -11.24
N ILE A 68 -9.48 0.45 -10.48
CA ILE A 68 -10.41 1.58 -10.65
C ILE A 68 -10.19 2.28 -12.00
N GLY A 69 -8.93 2.46 -12.41
CA GLY A 69 -8.56 2.99 -13.72
C GLY A 69 -9.11 2.15 -14.87
N SER A 70 -9.06 0.81 -14.75
CA SER A 70 -9.66 -0.09 -15.75
C SER A 70 -11.19 0.01 -15.80
N ALA A 71 -11.84 0.17 -14.64
CA ALA A 71 -13.29 0.38 -14.56
C ALA A 71 -13.69 1.71 -15.19
N ALA A 72 -12.97 2.77 -14.89
CA ALA A 72 -13.13 4.08 -15.51
C ALA A 72 -12.93 4.01 -17.04
N ALA A 73 -11.86 3.39 -17.52
CA ALA A 73 -11.59 3.23 -18.95
C ALA A 73 -12.72 2.46 -19.67
N ALA A 74 -13.18 1.35 -19.10
CA ALA A 74 -14.31 0.59 -19.61
C ALA A 74 -15.61 1.43 -19.61
N GLY A 75 -15.83 2.25 -18.59
CA GLY A 75 -16.93 3.21 -18.52
C GLY A 75 -16.86 4.25 -19.64
N ALA A 76 -15.68 4.82 -19.88
CA ALA A 76 -15.47 5.82 -20.93
C ALA A 76 -15.72 5.24 -22.33
N ALA A 77 -15.18 4.04 -22.60
CA ALA A 77 -15.35 3.32 -23.86
C ALA A 77 -16.82 2.99 -24.14
N THR A 78 -17.56 2.57 -23.12
CA THR A 78 -18.97 2.13 -23.25
C THR A 78 -19.99 3.23 -22.97
N ARG A 79 -19.54 4.48 -22.75
CA ARG A 79 -20.40 5.61 -22.32
C ARG A 79 -21.24 5.29 -21.07
N GLY A 80 -20.64 4.55 -20.13
CA GLY A 80 -21.24 4.17 -18.85
C GLY A 80 -22.06 2.87 -18.88
N ARG A 81 -22.09 2.13 -20.00
CA ARG A 81 -22.85 0.87 -20.11
C ARG A 81 -22.11 -0.37 -19.64
N SER A 82 -20.79 -0.28 -19.41
CA SER A 82 -19.97 -1.40 -18.92
C SER A 82 -20.46 -1.90 -17.57
N GLN A 83 -20.64 -3.21 -17.44
CA GLN A 83 -20.95 -3.85 -16.16
C GLN A 83 -19.80 -3.67 -15.17
N TRP A 84 -18.55 -3.75 -15.65
CA TRP A 84 -17.36 -3.53 -14.82
C TRP A 84 -17.34 -2.12 -14.22
N TYR A 85 -17.62 -1.10 -15.05
CA TYR A 85 -17.75 0.27 -14.58
C TYR A 85 -18.86 0.43 -13.53
N ARG A 86 -20.06 -0.11 -13.79
CA ARG A 86 -21.19 -0.01 -12.86
C ARG A 86 -20.94 -0.73 -11.53
N ALA A 87 -20.33 -1.91 -11.58
CA ALA A 87 -19.89 -2.64 -10.39
C ALA A 87 -18.85 -1.81 -9.62
N GLY A 88 -17.88 -1.21 -10.31
CA GLY A 88 -16.88 -0.32 -9.71
C GLY A 88 -17.48 0.90 -9.01
N VAL A 89 -18.41 1.61 -9.65
CA VAL A 89 -19.12 2.75 -9.03
C VAL A 89 -19.91 2.29 -7.79
N THR A 90 -20.59 1.14 -7.88
CA THR A 90 -21.38 0.60 -6.76
C THR A 90 -20.48 0.20 -5.59
N ALA A 91 -19.38 -0.52 -5.87
CA ALA A 91 -18.40 -0.92 -4.88
C ALA A 91 -17.71 0.29 -4.24
N TYR A 92 -17.37 1.31 -5.03
CA TYR A 92 -16.79 2.57 -4.53
C TYR A 92 -17.74 3.31 -3.58
N GLY A 93 -19.04 3.37 -3.91
CA GLY A 93 -20.04 3.92 -2.99
C GLY A 93 -20.17 3.12 -1.69
N ILE A 94 -20.23 1.78 -1.77
CA ILE A 94 -20.28 0.89 -0.59
C ILE A 94 -19.02 1.06 0.27
N HIS A 95 -17.85 1.18 -0.34
CA HIS A 95 -16.58 1.44 0.33
C HIS A 95 -16.63 2.72 1.18
N GLY A 96 -17.09 3.83 0.61
CA GLY A 96 -17.26 5.08 1.37
C GLY A 96 -18.23 4.94 2.54
N VAL A 97 -19.37 4.26 2.35
CA VAL A 97 -20.29 3.97 3.47
C VAL A 97 -19.60 3.14 4.56
N GLY A 98 -18.74 2.19 4.17
CA GLY A 98 -17.91 1.42 5.09
C GLY A 98 -17.03 2.29 5.99
N HIS A 99 -16.41 3.35 5.45
CA HIS A 99 -15.62 4.31 6.22
C HIS A 99 -16.45 5.09 7.24
N LEU A 100 -17.65 5.54 6.85
CA LEU A 100 -18.55 6.22 7.77
C LEU A 100 -18.97 5.29 8.91
N LEU A 101 -19.35 4.06 8.60
CA LEU A 101 -19.71 3.05 9.60
C LEU A 101 -18.53 2.71 10.50
N ALA A 102 -17.32 2.59 9.96
CA ALA A 102 -16.11 2.38 10.74
C ALA A 102 -15.87 3.54 11.71
N SER A 103 -15.96 4.78 11.25
CA SER A 103 -15.84 5.98 12.09
C SER A 103 -16.90 6.05 13.19
N VAL A 104 -18.16 5.72 12.89
CA VAL A 104 -19.21 5.62 13.91
C VAL A 104 -18.89 4.52 14.92
N ALA A 105 -18.45 3.35 14.45
CA ALA A 105 -18.15 2.22 15.29
C ALA A 105 -16.97 2.49 16.24
N VAL A 106 -15.93 3.21 15.78
CA VAL A 106 -14.80 3.63 16.62
C VAL A 106 -15.04 4.94 17.37
N ARG A 107 -16.18 5.60 17.15
CA ARG A 107 -16.57 6.89 17.75
C ARG A 107 -15.54 8.00 17.50
N GLY A 108 -14.96 8.02 16.30
CA GLY A 108 -13.88 8.94 15.99
C GLY A 108 -13.44 8.87 14.53
N TYR A 109 -12.30 9.48 14.26
CA TYR A 109 -11.71 9.51 12.93
C TYR A 109 -11.20 8.13 12.51
N THR A 110 -11.58 7.69 11.31
CA THR A 110 -10.89 6.64 10.54
C THR A 110 -10.42 7.20 9.20
N PRO A 111 -9.23 6.82 8.72
CA PRO A 111 -8.76 7.18 7.38
C PRO A 111 -9.83 6.94 6.31
N GLY A 112 -10.17 7.98 5.54
CA GLY A 112 -11.19 7.95 4.49
C GLY A 112 -12.52 8.58 4.90
N VAL A 113 -12.75 8.85 6.19
CA VAL A 113 -14.01 9.47 6.64
C VAL A 113 -14.13 10.93 6.20
N ALA A 114 -13.02 11.67 6.10
CA ALA A 114 -13.06 13.09 5.77
C ALA A 114 -13.37 13.30 4.29
N THR A 115 -12.79 12.48 3.42
CA THR A 115 -12.98 12.57 1.97
C THR A 115 -14.25 11.88 1.48
N THR A 116 -14.75 10.86 2.16
CA THR A 116 -16.01 10.17 1.79
C THR A 116 -17.20 11.12 1.50
N PRO A 117 -17.58 12.06 2.40
CA PRO A 117 -18.70 12.98 2.15
C PRO A 117 -18.36 14.04 1.09
N LEU A 118 -17.08 14.27 0.80
CA LEU A 118 -16.61 15.30 -0.14
C LEU A 118 -16.46 14.76 -1.57
N THR A 119 -16.11 13.49 -1.74
CA THR A 119 -15.75 12.91 -3.04
C THR A 119 -16.59 11.68 -3.35
N VAL A 120 -16.58 10.67 -2.47
CA VAL A 120 -17.20 9.35 -2.71
C VAL A 120 -18.71 9.48 -2.85
N LEU A 121 -19.39 10.01 -1.83
CA LEU A 121 -20.85 10.12 -1.83
C LEU A 121 -21.37 11.06 -2.92
N PRO A 122 -20.81 12.27 -3.11
CA PRO A 122 -21.25 13.15 -4.19
C PRO A 122 -21.11 12.50 -5.57
N TYR A 123 -19.96 11.84 -5.83
CA TYR A 123 -19.75 11.13 -7.09
C TYR A 123 -20.72 9.95 -7.26
N ALA A 124 -20.87 9.10 -6.25
CA ALA A 124 -21.73 7.91 -6.33
C ALA A 124 -23.20 8.30 -6.56
N VAL A 125 -23.71 9.29 -5.81
CA VAL A 125 -25.07 9.82 -6.00
C VAL A 125 -25.25 10.42 -7.39
N TRP A 126 -24.29 11.22 -7.85
CA TRP A 126 -24.33 11.80 -9.19
C TRP A 126 -24.31 10.73 -10.29
N ALA A 127 -23.45 9.72 -10.17
CA ALA A 127 -23.32 8.64 -11.14
C ALA A 127 -24.61 7.79 -11.21
N LEU A 128 -25.25 7.54 -10.07
CA LEU A 128 -26.54 6.84 -10.00
C LEU A 128 -27.68 7.65 -10.62
N ARG A 129 -27.73 8.97 -10.39
CA ARG A 129 -28.76 9.87 -10.95
C ARG A 129 -28.62 10.06 -12.46
N THR A 130 -27.39 10.25 -12.94
CA THR A 130 -27.12 10.57 -14.36
C THR A 130 -27.04 9.35 -15.27
N ASN A 131 -26.88 8.18 -14.68
CA ASN A 131 -26.89 6.92 -15.39
C ASN A 131 -27.87 5.96 -14.68
N PRO A 132 -29.19 6.23 -14.76
CA PRO A 132 -30.24 5.49 -14.05
C PRO A 132 -30.43 4.10 -14.68
N HIS A 133 -29.40 3.27 -14.61
CA HIS A 133 -29.52 1.84 -14.82
C HIS A 133 -29.78 1.22 -13.45
N ARG A 134 -30.83 0.39 -13.36
CA ARG A 134 -31.24 -0.23 -12.10
C ARG A 134 -30.03 -0.91 -11.47
N VAL A 135 -29.66 -0.49 -10.25
CA VAL A 135 -28.80 -1.29 -9.38
C VAL A 135 -29.55 -2.59 -9.15
N THR A 136 -29.14 -3.64 -9.85
CA THR A 136 -29.79 -4.95 -9.74
C THR A 136 -29.21 -5.73 -8.57
N ALA A 137 -29.91 -6.75 -8.10
CA ALA A 137 -29.36 -7.71 -7.13
C ALA A 137 -28.02 -8.29 -7.62
N ARG A 138 -27.88 -8.56 -8.92
CA ARG A 138 -26.61 -8.99 -9.53
C ARG A 138 -25.51 -7.93 -9.42
N THR A 139 -25.82 -6.66 -9.63
CA THR A 139 -24.86 -5.56 -9.48
C THR A 139 -24.38 -5.44 -8.04
N LEU A 140 -25.30 -5.54 -7.08
CA LEU A 140 -24.99 -5.55 -5.65
C LEU A 140 -24.16 -6.77 -5.26
N ALA A 141 -24.54 -7.96 -5.72
CA ALA A 141 -23.79 -9.19 -5.44
C ALA A 141 -22.36 -9.12 -5.99
N VAL A 142 -22.19 -8.63 -7.24
CA VAL A 142 -20.86 -8.42 -7.82
C VAL A 142 -20.08 -7.40 -7.01
N ALA A 143 -20.68 -6.26 -6.65
CA ALA A 143 -20.00 -5.22 -5.86
C ALA A 143 -19.60 -5.72 -4.45
N ALA A 144 -20.51 -6.41 -3.77
CA ALA A 144 -20.30 -6.98 -2.44
C ALA A 144 -19.22 -8.07 -2.44
N THR A 145 -19.07 -8.81 -3.53
CA THR A 145 -18.01 -9.83 -3.68
C THR A 145 -16.70 -9.20 -4.14
N SER A 146 -16.75 -8.26 -5.09
CA SER A 146 -15.54 -7.65 -5.66
C SER A 146 -14.82 -6.79 -4.64
N LEU A 147 -15.53 -6.10 -3.75
CA LEU A 147 -14.91 -5.22 -2.76
C LEU A 147 -13.92 -5.98 -1.84
N PRO A 148 -14.32 -7.03 -1.09
CA PRO A 148 -13.38 -7.77 -0.24
C PRO A 148 -12.29 -8.48 -1.05
N VAL A 149 -12.61 -8.98 -2.25
CA VAL A 149 -11.61 -9.61 -3.14
C VAL A 149 -10.56 -8.61 -3.60
N SER A 150 -10.97 -7.44 -4.10
CA SER A 150 -10.06 -6.39 -4.55
C SER A 150 -9.21 -5.85 -3.40
N LEU A 151 -9.77 -5.66 -2.21
CA LEU A 151 -9.01 -5.29 -1.03
C LEU A 151 -7.96 -6.35 -0.68
N ALA A 152 -8.37 -7.62 -0.59
CA ALA A 152 -7.45 -8.72 -0.26
C ALA A 152 -6.31 -8.85 -1.28
N VAL A 153 -6.62 -8.78 -2.58
CA VAL A 153 -5.63 -8.85 -3.65
C VAL A 153 -4.68 -7.66 -3.60
N SER A 154 -5.19 -6.43 -3.45
CA SER A 154 -4.34 -5.24 -3.37
C SER A 154 -3.40 -5.27 -2.17
N HIS A 155 -3.88 -5.68 -0.99
CA HIS A 155 -3.02 -5.84 0.19
C HIS A 155 -2.04 -7.00 0.06
N ALA A 156 -2.41 -8.11 -0.60
CA ALA A 156 -1.49 -9.20 -0.89
C ALA A 156 -0.36 -8.75 -1.82
N ILE A 157 -0.67 -7.96 -2.86
CA ILE A 157 0.33 -7.33 -3.73
C ILE A 157 1.22 -6.39 -2.91
N GLY A 158 0.64 -5.53 -2.07
CA GLY A 158 1.40 -4.62 -1.22
C GLY A 158 2.38 -5.35 -0.29
N GLY A 159 1.93 -6.44 0.33
CA GLY A 159 2.77 -7.29 1.17
C GLY A 159 3.86 -8.01 0.37
N ALA A 160 3.56 -8.46 -0.85
CA ALA A 160 4.57 -9.07 -1.72
C ALA A 160 5.64 -8.08 -2.18
N VAL A 161 5.25 -6.86 -2.54
CA VAL A 161 6.18 -5.77 -2.91
C VAL A 161 7.08 -5.42 -1.74
N GLU A 162 6.51 -5.24 -0.55
CA GLU A 162 7.28 -4.98 0.67
C GLU A 162 8.31 -6.09 0.93
N ARG A 163 7.88 -7.36 0.96
CA ARG A 163 8.78 -8.50 1.21
C ARG A 163 9.93 -8.56 0.19
N ARG A 164 9.64 -8.31 -1.09
CA ARG A 164 10.67 -8.32 -2.14
C ARG A 164 11.71 -7.23 -1.95
N LEU A 165 11.28 -6.03 -1.59
CA LEU A 165 12.19 -4.90 -1.35
C LEU A 165 13.06 -5.13 -0.11
N ASP A 166 12.48 -5.68 0.96
CA ASP A 166 13.22 -6.00 2.19
C ASP A 166 14.26 -7.11 1.96
N GLN A 167 13.93 -8.12 1.14
CA GLN A 167 14.86 -9.17 0.74
C GLN A 167 16.03 -8.61 -0.07
N GLY A 168 15.75 -7.73 -1.05
CA GLY A 168 16.78 -7.07 -1.85
C GLY A 168 17.73 -6.22 -1.01
N TRP A 169 17.18 -5.45 -0.07
CA TRP A 169 17.95 -4.65 0.88
C TRP A 169 18.86 -5.48 1.79
N ARG A 170 18.34 -6.61 2.31
CA ARG A 170 19.16 -7.53 3.13
C ARG A 170 20.27 -8.18 2.31
N ALA A 171 19.98 -8.59 1.08
CA ALA A 171 20.99 -9.18 0.19
C ALA A 171 22.11 -8.18 -0.13
N SER A 172 21.78 -6.92 -0.44
CA SER A 172 22.78 -5.88 -0.71
C SER A 172 23.67 -5.60 0.49
N ASN A 173 23.08 -5.49 1.70
CA ASN A 173 23.86 -5.22 2.92
C ASN A 173 24.80 -6.37 3.28
N SER A 174 24.35 -7.62 3.13
CA SER A 174 25.19 -8.80 3.33
C SER A 174 26.37 -8.81 2.34
N ALA A 175 26.12 -8.51 1.07
CA ALA A 175 27.16 -8.44 0.05
C ALA A 175 28.21 -7.34 0.36
N SER A 176 27.77 -6.14 0.76
CA SER A 176 28.66 -5.06 1.19
C SER A 176 29.49 -5.44 2.41
N ALA A 177 28.88 -6.08 3.43
CA ALA A 177 29.59 -6.53 4.63
C ALA A 177 30.66 -7.59 4.30
N THR A 178 30.34 -8.56 3.44
CA THR A 178 31.31 -9.55 2.96
C THR A 178 32.44 -8.91 2.18
N ALA A 179 32.13 -7.94 1.30
CA ALA A 179 33.12 -7.21 0.53
C ALA A 179 34.09 -6.42 1.45
N SER A 180 33.57 -5.68 2.43
CA SER A 180 34.36 -4.96 3.44
C SER A 180 35.24 -5.90 4.27
N ALA A 181 34.71 -7.05 4.70
CA ALA A 181 35.47 -8.06 5.43
C ALA A 181 36.56 -8.73 4.57
N SER A 182 36.34 -8.87 3.26
CA SER A 182 37.37 -9.37 2.33
C SER A 182 38.48 -8.34 2.12
N ALA A 183 38.13 -7.05 2.05
CA ALA A 183 39.08 -5.97 1.90
C ALA A 183 39.95 -5.80 3.15
N SER A 184 39.35 -5.85 4.34
CA SER A 184 40.10 -5.77 5.61
C SER A 184 41.04 -6.96 5.80
N ARG A 185 40.62 -8.18 5.42
CA ARG A 185 41.52 -9.35 5.43
C ARG A 185 42.72 -9.19 4.49
N ARG A 186 42.50 -8.66 3.28
CA ARG A 186 43.60 -8.38 2.34
C ARG A 186 44.58 -7.35 2.90
N THR A 187 44.11 -6.24 3.46
CA THR A 187 45.00 -5.21 4.04
C THR A 187 45.80 -5.72 5.24
N TRP A 188 45.19 -6.54 6.11
CA TRP A 188 45.91 -7.22 7.19
C TRP A 188 46.95 -8.21 6.69
N ALA A 189 46.63 -9.00 5.66
CA ALA A 189 47.60 -9.92 5.06
C ALA A 189 48.78 -9.18 4.42
N SER A 190 48.53 -8.06 3.72
CA SER A 190 49.57 -7.22 3.12
C SER A 190 50.49 -6.59 4.17
N SER A 191 49.92 -6.04 5.24
CA SER A 191 50.70 -5.44 6.34
C SER A 191 51.53 -6.50 7.09
N ALA A 192 50.94 -7.67 7.40
CA ALA A 192 51.66 -8.78 8.03
C ALA A 192 52.81 -9.33 7.17
N TRP A 193 52.64 -9.36 5.84
CA TRP A 193 53.73 -9.70 4.91
C TRP A 193 54.87 -8.68 4.95
N CYS A 194 54.56 -7.38 4.85
CA CYS A 194 55.58 -6.32 4.95
C CYS A 194 56.37 -6.39 6.27
N THR A 195 55.70 -6.64 7.40
CA THR A 195 56.37 -6.77 8.71
C THR A 195 57.29 -7.99 8.77
N ARG A 196 56.87 -9.15 8.24
CA ARG A 196 57.72 -10.35 8.20
C ARG A 196 58.92 -10.18 7.26
N SER A 197 58.74 -9.58 6.08
CA SER A 197 59.84 -9.30 5.15
C SER A 197 60.88 -8.34 5.74
N ALA A 198 60.44 -7.32 6.49
CA ALA A 198 61.33 -6.38 7.17
C ALA A 198 62.13 -7.01 8.33
N LEU A 199 61.56 -8.02 9.00
CA LEU A 199 62.24 -8.78 10.06
C LEU A 199 63.22 -9.81 9.49
N ALA A 200 62.89 -10.47 8.38
CA ALA A 200 63.77 -11.44 7.71
C ALA A 200 65.02 -10.77 7.08
N ALA A 201 64.92 -9.51 6.68
CA ALA A 201 66.06 -8.74 6.17
C ALA A 201 67.05 -8.28 7.27
N ARG A 202 66.75 -8.52 8.56
CA ARG A 202 67.61 -8.19 9.71
C ARG A 202 68.27 -9.41 10.35
N SER A 203 68.53 -10.48 9.60
CA SER A 203 69.41 -11.56 10.06
C SER A 203 70.88 -11.13 9.93
N PRO A 204 71.67 -11.07 11.01
CA PRO A 204 73.10 -10.75 10.91
C PRO A 204 73.83 -11.89 10.21
N GLN A 205 74.57 -11.56 9.16
CA GLN A 205 75.63 -12.41 8.64
C GLN A 205 76.63 -12.67 9.77
N SER A 206 76.72 -13.91 10.22
CA SER A 206 77.79 -14.36 11.11
C SER A 206 79.05 -14.54 10.27
N ASP A 207 79.92 -13.54 10.28
CA ASP A 207 81.28 -13.69 9.78
C ASP A 207 82.14 -14.44 10.80
N ARG A 208 82.87 -15.43 10.27
CA ARG A 208 83.94 -16.18 10.92
C ARG A 208 85.25 -15.42 10.80
#